data_AF-A0AAI8GBQ0-F1
#
_entry.id   AF-A0AAI8GBQ0-F1
#
_cell.length_a   1.000
_cell.length_b   1.000
_cell.length_c   1.000
_cell.angle_alpha   90.00
_cell.angle_beta   90.00
_cell.angle_gamma   90.00
#
_symmetry.space_group_name_H-M   'P 1'
#
loop_
_entity.id
_entity.type
_entity.pdbx_description
1 polymer ?
#
loop_
_entity_poly.entity_id
_entity_poly.type
_entity_poly.pdbx_seq_one_letter_code
_entity_poly.pdbx_strand_id
1 'polypeptide(L)'
;MKFGIIKERKNPPDRRVVFSPQELLKVKEFFPEANFKVETSDIRIFKDEEYSNLGISIDTDLTDCDVLIGVKEVPVEALIPNKTYFFFSHTIKKQPYNRKLLIACLEKNIRLIDHETIVDANNKRLIGFGRYAGIVGAYNGIRAFGLKYDLFNIAKAETLKDQQELIDRLKRITLPPIKVVLSGHGKVGLGAKEMLDGMKMKQVSIEDFLNKSYDRAVYTHIDLEDYNSRKDEKPFDKKDFYAHPEKYQSNFERFTKVADVFMAGHFYGNNAPYILTREMLAAPDNKIKVVADISCDVNGPIACTLRASTIAEPIYGYLPNEHRETHFEDPRAIAVMAVDNLPCELPKDASEGFGRTFLESVIPSFYNNDADQILERATVCQNGKLTPKFEYLQNYVEGKE
;
A
#
# COMPACT_ATOMS: atom_id res chain seq x y z
N MET A 1 -28.89 7.88 -11.16
CA MET A 1 -27.66 7.08 -11.29
C MET A 1 -27.69 6.01 -10.21
N LYS A 2 -27.37 4.77 -10.56
CA LYS A 2 -27.33 3.63 -9.64
C LYS A 2 -25.90 3.06 -9.58
N PHE A 3 -25.39 2.88 -8.38
CA PHE A 3 -24.07 2.32 -8.10
C PHE A 3 -24.19 0.86 -7.68
N GLY A 4 -23.39 0.01 -8.29
CA GLY A 4 -23.21 -1.39 -7.92
C GLY A 4 -21.90 -1.58 -7.18
N ILE A 5 -21.92 -2.16 -5.97
CA ILE A 5 -20.71 -2.60 -5.28
C ILE A 5 -20.45 -4.06 -5.65
N ILE A 6 -19.43 -4.31 -6.44
CA ILE A 6 -19.18 -5.63 -7.03
C ILE A 6 -18.45 -6.57 -6.05
N LYS A 7 -18.65 -7.87 -6.23
CA LYS A 7 -17.90 -8.94 -5.58
C LYS A 7 -16.48 -9.00 -6.17
N GLU A 8 -15.48 -9.07 -5.29
CA GLU A 8 -14.11 -9.34 -5.73
C GLU A 8 -13.99 -10.75 -6.33
N ARG A 9 -13.24 -10.89 -7.41
CA ARG A 9 -13.08 -12.19 -8.12
C ARG A 9 -11.61 -12.60 -8.27
N LYS A 10 -10.71 -11.85 -7.65
CA LYS A 10 -9.27 -12.13 -7.66
C LYS A 10 -8.95 -13.38 -6.85
N ASN A 11 -7.94 -14.13 -7.28
CA ASN A 11 -7.33 -15.23 -6.54
C ASN A 11 -5.84 -14.91 -6.28
N PRO A 12 -5.33 -14.99 -5.04
CA PRO A 12 -6.05 -15.28 -3.79
C PRO A 12 -7.17 -14.26 -3.48
N PRO A 13 -8.24 -14.67 -2.76
CA PRO A 13 -9.39 -13.81 -2.49
C PRO A 13 -8.99 -12.49 -1.79
N ASP A 14 -9.48 -11.38 -2.33
CA ASP A 14 -9.42 -10.08 -1.66
C ASP A 14 -10.70 -9.87 -0.87
N ARG A 15 -10.60 -9.81 0.47
CA ARG A 15 -11.75 -9.69 1.36
C ARG A 15 -12.21 -8.24 1.53
N ARG A 16 -11.45 -7.27 0.99
CA ARG A 16 -11.79 -5.85 1.09
C ARG A 16 -12.96 -5.50 0.19
N VAL A 17 -13.55 -4.34 0.46
CA VAL A 17 -14.60 -3.72 -0.36
C VAL A 17 -14.40 -2.22 -0.33
N VAL A 18 -14.83 -1.51 -1.37
CA VAL A 18 -14.71 -0.03 -1.40
C VAL A 18 -15.57 0.62 -0.34
N PHE A 19 -16.80 0.14 -0.12
CA PHE A 19 -17.69 0.67 0.91
C PHE A 19 -18.15 -0.40 1.90
N SER A 20 -17.94 -0.14 3.19
CA SER A 20 -18.60 -0.87 4.26
C SER A 20 -20.10 -0.52 4.31
N PRO A 21 -20.93 -1.33 4.99
CA PRO A 21 -22.35 -1.03 5.15
C PRO A 21 -22.61 0.37 5.74
N GLN A 22 -21.81 0.76 6.74
CA GLN A 22 -21.93 2.02 7.46
C GLN A 22 -21.47 3.21 6.60
N GLU A 23 -20.45 3.05 5.77
CA GLU A 23 -20.03 4.12 4.86
C GLU A 23 -21.08 4.33 3.75
N LEU A 24 -21.77 3.28 3.27
CA LEU A 24 -22.90 3.46 2.34
C LEU A 24 -24.08 4.21 2.95
N LEU A 25 -24.36 4.04 4.25
CA LEU A 25 -25.36 4.85 4.94
C LEU A 25 -24.97 6.33 4.93
N LYS A 26 -23.72 6.64 5.28
CA LYS A 26 -23.23 8.02 5.23
C LYS A 26 -23.31 8.59 3.82
N VAL A 27 -23.01 7.80 2.79
CA VAL A 27 -23.17 8.28 1.41
C VAL A 27 -24.62 8.67 1.13
N LYS A 28 -25.60 7.86 1.55
CA LYS A 28 -27.03 8.20 1.41
C LYS A 28 -27.45 9.43 2.22
N GLU A 29 -26.83 9.67 3.38
CA GLU A 29 -27.08 10.88 4.18
C GLU A 29 -26.60 12.16 3.47
N PHE A 30 -25.40 12.13 2.87
CA PHE A 30 -24.84 13.29 2.16
C PHE A 30 -25.35 13.45 0.72
N PHE A 31 -25.73 12.34 0.08
CA PHE A 31 -26.18 12.27 -1.32
C PHE A 31 -27.44 11.40 -1.42
N PRO A 32 -28.63 11.93 -1.03
CA PRO A 32 -29.88 11.15 -0.98
C PRO A 32 -30.31 10.54 -2.33
N GLU A 33 -29.88 11.13 -3.44
CA GLU A 33 -30.09 10.64 -4.80
C GLU A 33 -29.18 9.45 -5.18
N ALA A 34 -28.18 9.13 -4.36
CA ALA A 34 -27.27 8.01 -4.57
C ALA A 34 -27.95 6.68 -4.25
N ASN A 35 -28.23 5.89 -5.29
CA ASN A 35 -28.84 4.57 -5.15
C ASN A 35 -27.77 3.48 -5.22
N PHE A 36 -27.69 2.66 -4.17
CA PHE A 36 -26.73 1.56 -4.10
C PHE A 36 -27.41 0.20 -4.16
N LYS A 37 -26.80 -0.70 -4.95
CA LYS A 37 -27.05 -2.14 -4.95
C LYS A 37 -25.72 -2.83 -4.71
N VAL A 38 -25.70 -3.88 -3.91
CA VAL A 38 -24.49 -4.58 -3.50
C VAL A 38 -24.57 -6.01 -4.02
N GLU A 39 -23.52 -6.46 -4.70
CA GLU A 39 -23.41 -7.85 -5.12
C GLU A 39 -23.27 -8.76 -3.89
N THR A 40 -23.99 -9.89 -3.90
CA THR A 40 -23.76 -10.96 -2.91
C THR A 40 -22.32 -11.44 -2.95
N SER A 41 -21.72 -11.69 -1.78
CA SER A 41 -20.33 -12.11 -1.68
C SER A 41 -20.06 -13.00 -0.48
N ASP A 42 -19.50 -14.18 -0.74
CA ASP A 42 -19.04 -15.17 0.23
C ASP A 42 -17.58 -14.93 0.72
N ILE A 43 -16.89 -13.95 0.13
CA ILE A 43 -15.48 -13.65 0.44
C ILE A 43 -15.29 -12.34 1.21
N ARG A 44 -16.21 -11.38 1.03
CA ARG A 44 -16.08 -10.01 1.56
C ARG A 44 -16.08 -10.03 3.09
N ILE A 45 -15.33 -9.13 3.70
CA ILE A 45 -15.21 -9.03 5.17
C ILE A 45 -16.54 -8.68 5.85
N PHE A 46 -17.39 -7.90 5.20
CA PHE A 46 -18.76 -7.60 5.62
C PHE A 46 -19.75 -8.53 4.94
N LYS A 47 -20.59 -9.18 5.74
CA LYS A 47 -21.60 -10.11 5.28
C LYS A 47 -22.76 -9.38 4.62
N ASP A 48 -23.48 -10.08 3.75
CA ASP A 48 -24.65 -9.53 3.05
C ASP A 48 -25.73 -9.06 4.01
N GLU A 49 -25.93 -9.76 5.13
CA GLU A 49 -26.92 -9.37 6.15
C GLU A 49 -26.57 -8.02 6.79
N GLU A 50 -25.29 -7.66 6.88
CA GLU A 50 -24.88 -6.36 7.43
C GLU A 50 -25.32 -5.20 6.52
N TYR A 51 -25.41 -5.42 5.20
CA TYR A 51 -25.96 -4.44 4.26
C TYR A 51 -27.49 -4.47 4.27
N SER A 52 -28.11 -5.65 4.19
CA SER A 52 -29.57 -5.75 4.10
C SER A 52 -30.28 -5.27 5.37
N ASN A 53 -29.69 -5.48 6.55
CA ASN A 53 -30.21 -4.97 7.83
C ASN A 53 -30.25 -3.43 7.88
N LEU A 54 -29.48 -2.76 7.02
CA LEU A 54 -29.47 -1.30 6.86
C LEU A 54 -30.33 -0.83 5.67
N GLY A 55 -31.15 -1.73 5.09
CA GLY A 55 -32.02 -1.43 3.95
C GLY A 55 -31.25 -1.21 2.65
N ILE A 56 -30.01 -1.72 2.53
CA ILE A 56 -29.23 -1.68 1.29
C ILE A 56 -29.59 -2.92 0.46
N SER A 57 -29.92 -2.73 -0.82
CA SER A 57 -30.31 -3.82 -1.72
C SER A 57 -29.12 -4.73 -1.98
N ILE A 58 -29.33 -6.03 -1.77
CA ILE A 58 -28.40 -7.11 -2.14
C ILE A 58 -28.97 -7.84 -3.35
N ASP A 59 -28.13 -8.17 -4.34
CA ASP A 59 -28.53 -8.87 -5.54
C ASP A 59 -27.35 -9.68 -6.11
N THR A 60 -27.64 -10.65 -6.98
CA THR A 60 -26.63 -11.30 -7.84
C THR A 60 -26.45 -10.55 -9.17
N ASP A 61 -27.46 -9.79 -9.60
CA ASP A 61 -27.45 -9.07 -10.87
C ASP A 61 -27.31 -7.56 -10.68
N LEU A 62 -26.25 -6.99 -11.26
CA LEU A 62 -25.93 -5.56 -11.25
C LEU A 62 -26.12 -4.91 -12.63
N THR A 63 -26.77 -5.57 -13.59
CA THR A 63 -26.97 -5.05 -14.96
C THR A 63 -27.77 -3.74 -15.00
N ASP A 64 -28.59 -3.47 -13.99
CA ASP A 64 -29.35 -2.22 -13.84
C ASP A 64 -28.55 -1.08 -13.18
N CYS A 65 -27.30 -1.31 -12.78
CA CYS A 65 -26.41 -0.29 -12.22
C CYS A 65 -25.64 0.43 -13.33
N ASP A 66 -25.38 1.73 -13.17
CA ASP A 66 -24.64 2.56 -14.14
C ASP A 66 -23.12 2.53 -13.88
N VAL A 67 -22.76 2.52 -12.60
CA VAL A 67 -21.38 2.58 -12.11
C VAL A 67 -21.10 1.37 -11.22
N LEU A 68 -20.07 0.61 -11.54
CA LEU A 68 -19.68 -0.62 -10.85
C LEU A 68 -18.36 -0.40 -10.13
N ILE A 69 -18.36 -0.58 -8.81
CA ILE A 69 -17.24 -0.20 -7.93
C ILE A 69 -16.69 -1.45 -7.24
N GLY A 70 -15.45 -1.79 -7.55
CA GLY A 70 -14.66 -2.85 -6.90
C GLY A 70 -13.32 -2.34 -6.42
N VAL A 71 -12.59 -3.19 -5.70
CA VAL A 71 -11.22 -2.94 -5.26
C VAL A 71 -10.25 -3.37 -6.36
N LYS A 72 -10.31 -4.62 -6.81
CA LYS A 72 -9.37 -5.21 -7.78
C LYS A 72 -9.99 -5.44 -9.15
N GLU A 73 -9.13 -5.82 -10.08
CA GLU A 73 -9.49 -6.15 -11.45
C GLU A 73 -10.63 -7.18 -11.55
N VAL A 74 -11.52 -6.96 -12.52
CA VAL A 74 -12.66 -7.85 -12.82
C VAL A 74 -12.28 -8.79 -13.97
N PRO A 75 -12.53 -10.11 -13.87
CA PRO A 75 -12.31 -11.02 -14.99
C PRO A 75 -13.08 -10.60 -16.24
N VAL A 76 -12.48 -10.80 -17.42
CA VAL A 76 -13.01 -10.32 -18.71
C VAL A 76 -14.43 -10.83 -18.98
N GLU A 77 -14.69 -12.08 -18.62
CA GLU A 77 -15.96 -12.77 -18.74
C GLU A 77 -17.06 -12.21 -17.81
N ALA A 78 -16.69 -11.56 -16.71
CA ALA A 78 -17.61 -10.93 -15.77
C ALA A 78 -17.91 -9.46 -16.11
N LEU A 79 -17.23 -8.88 -17.10
CA LEU A 79 -17.45 -7.49 -17.51
C LEU A 79 -18.77 -7.32 -18.28
N ILE A 80 -19.66 -6.53 -17.68
CA ILE A 80 -20.90 -6.02 -18.29
C ILE A 80 -20.57 -4.86 -19.25
N PRO A 81 -20.95 -4.94 -20.54
CA PRO A 81 -20.72 -3.87 -21.51
C PRO A 81 -21.46 -2.57 -21.22
N ASN A 82 -20.93 -1.45 -21.74
CA ASN A 82 -21.53 -0.10 -21.63
C ASN A 82 -21.72 0.40 -20.19
N LYS A 83 -20.83 0.02 -19.27
CA LYS A 83 -20.84 0.45 -17.86
C LYS A 83 -19.65 1.33 -17.53
N THR A 84 -19.75 2.09 -16.44
CA THR A 84 -18.58 2.71 -15.81
C THR A 84 -18.04 1.76 -14.74
N TYR A 85 -16.73 1.54 -14.70
CA TYR A 85 -16.08 0.71 -13.68
C TYR A 85 -15.04 1.51 -12.89
N PHE A 86 -14.97 1.22 -11.58
CA PHE A 86 -13.91 1.65 -10.68
C PHE A 86 -13.21 0.44 -10.10
N PHE A 87 -11.91 0.31 -10.34
CA PHE A 87 -11.05 -0.66 -9.65
C PHE A 87 -9.57 -0.33 -9.89
N PHE A 88 -8.68 -0.92 -9.11
CA PHE A 88 -7.25 -0.95 -9.44
C PHE A 88 -7.03 -1.87 -10.64
N SER A 89 -6.93 -1.30 -11.84
CA SER A 89 -6.89 -2.10 -13.08
C SER A 89 -5.55 -2.78 -13.28
N HIS A 90 -4.48 -2.21 -12.72
CA HIS A 90 -3.11 -2.59 -13.01
C HIS A 90 -2.86 -2.67 -14.53
N THR A 91 -3.30 -1.67 -15.29
CA THR A 91 -3.06 -1.57 -16.74
C THR A 91 -2.19 -0.37 -17.11
N ILE A 92 -2.20 0.68 -16.29
CA ILE A 92 -1.55 1.97 -16.57
C ILE A 92 -0.02 1.91 -16.58
N LYS A 93 0.59 0.86 -16.03
CA LYS A 93 2.04 0.62 -16.06
C LYS A 93 2.40 -0.50 -17.05
N LYS A 94 1.53 -0.79 -18.02
CA LYS A 94 1.71 -1.82 -19.06
C LYS A 94 1.91 -3.23 -18.50
N GLN A 95 1.24 -3.58 -17.39
CA GLN A 95 1.43 -4.87 -16.75
C GLN A 95 0.89 -6.02 -17.63
N PRO A 96 1.74 -6.94 -18.15
CA PRO A 96 1.35 -7.87 -19.22
C PRO A 96 0.10 -8.72 -18.93
N TYR A 97 -0.09 -9.13 -17.68
CA TYR A 97 -1.20 -10.00 -17.28
C TYR A 97 -2.59 -9.34 -17.44
N ASN A 98 -2.69 -8.01 -17.34
CA ASN A 98 -3.94 -7.27 -17.45
C ASN A 98 -4.13 -6.57 -18.80
N ARG A 99 -3.31 -6.86 -19.81
CA ARG A 99 -3.50 -6.32 -21.17
C ARG A 99 -4.86 -6.70 -21.74
N LYS A 100 -5.25 -7.97 -21.60
CA LYS A 100 -6.54 -8.49 -22.06
C LYS A 100 -7.72 -7.79 -21.41
N LEU A 101 -7.58 -7.38 -20.14
CA LEU A 101 -8.60 -6.61 -19.43
C LEU A 101 -8.83 -5.24 -20.07
N LEU A 102 -7.76 -4.50 -20.37
CA LEU A 102 -7.90 -3.18 -21.02
C LEU A 102 -8.51 -3.29 -22.43
N ILE A 103 -8.09 -4.31 -23.21
CA ILE A 103 -8.69 -4.59 -24.52
C ILE A 103 -10.19 -4.87 -24.38
N ALA A 104 -10.59 -5.72 -23.42
CA ALA A 104 -11.99 -6.02 -23.18
C ALA A 104 -12.79 -4.77 -22.76
N CYS A 105 -12.22 -3.87 -21.96
CA CYS A 105 -12.87 -2.60 -21.62
C CYS A 105 -13.12 -1.72 -22.86
N LEU A 106 -12.17 -1.67 -23.80
CA LEU A 106 -12.34 -0.94 -25.06
C LEU A 106 -13.44 -1.58 -25.92
N GLU A 107 -13.37 -2.90 -26.15
CA GLU A 107 -14.32 -3.64 -26.98
C GLU A 107 -15.75 -3.61 -26.43
N LYS A 108 -15.90 -3.67 -25.10
CA LYS A 108 -17.20 -3.64 -24.41
C LYS A 108 -17.71 -2.21 -24.15
N ASN A 109 -17.03 -1.18 -24.68
CA ASN A 109 -17.38 0.22 -24.48
C ASN A 109 -17.52 0.60 -22.99
N ILE A 110 -16.59 0.14 -22.16
CA ILE A 110 -16.54 0.44 -20.73
C ILE A 110 -15.82 1.77 -20.51
N ARG A 111 -16.39 2.60 -19.62
CA ARG A 111 -15.67 3.73 -19.03
C ARG A 111 -14.88 3.22 -17.83
N LEU A 112 -13.58 3.00 -18.00
CA LEU A 112 -12.70 2.50 -16.93
C LEU A 112 -12.08 3.67 -16.16
N ILE A 113 -12.36 3.76 -14.86
CA ILE A 113 -11.75 4.73 -13.95
C ILE A 113 -10.83 3.97 -12.98
N ASP A 114 -9.54 4.28 -13.01
CA ASP A 114 -8.55 3.58 -12.19
C ASP A 114 -8.30 4.30 -10.87
N HIS A 115 -8.55 3.61 -9.75
CA HIS A 115 -8.33 4.13 -8.39
C HIS A 115 -6.91 4.64 -8.15
N GLU A 116 -5.90 4.10 -8.85
CA GLU A 116 -4.51 4.54 -8.73
C GLU A 116 -4.28 5.96 -9.26
N THR A 117 -5.17 6.42 -10.14
CA THR A 117 -5.04 7.71 -10.85
C THR A 117 -6.00 8.79 -10.36
N ILE A 118 -6.74 8.50 -9.28
CA ILE A 118 -7.58 9.47 -8.58
C ILE A 118 -6.69 10.42 -7.77
N VAL A 119 -6.50 11.62 -8.33
CA VAL A 119 -5.60 12.66 -7.84
C VAL A 119 -6.29 14.03 -7.80
N ASP A 120 -5.85 14.89 -6.90
CA ASP A 120 -6.25 16.30 -6.89
C ASP A 120 -5.63 17.10 -8.06
N ALA A 121 -5.92 18.41 -8.10
CA ALA A 121 -5.39 19.32 -9.11
C ALA A 121 -3.85 19.45 -9.11
N ASN A 122 -3.19 19.06 -8.00
CA ASN A 122 -1.74 19.06 -7.85
C ASN A 122 -1.12 17.68 -8.11
N ASN A 123 -1.87 16.73 -8.69
CA ASN A 123 -1.49 15.33 -8.91
C ASN A 123 -1.21 14.54 -7.61
N LYS A 124 -1.68 15.00 -6.45
CA LYS A 124 -1.58 14.24 -5.20
C LYS A 124 -2.66 13.17 -5.17
N ARG A 125 -2.24 11.91 -5.01
CA ARG A 125 -3.15 10.76 -4.93
C ARG A 125 -4.05 10.83 -3.69
N LEU A 126 -5.37 10.82 -3.92
CA LEU A 126 -6.38 10.99 -2.89
C LEU A 126 -6.69 9.67 -2.18
N ILE A 127 -6.88 8.59 -2.94
CA ILE A 127 -7.30 7.28 -2.40
C ILE A 127 -6.20 6.22 -2.51
N GLY A 128 -6.19 5.28 -1.58
CA GLY A 128 -5.25 4.15 -1.57
C GLY A 128 -5.07 3.54 -0.19
N PHE A 129 -4.48 2.35 -0.14
CA PHE A 129 -4.36 1.56 1.08
C PHE A 129 -3.04 1.77 1.86
N GLY A 130 -2.27 2.80 1.51
CA GLY A 130 -0.92 3.00 2.07
C GLY A 130 -0.88 3.05 3.61
N ARG A 131 -1.86 3.72 4.25
CA ARG A 131 -1.96 3.77 5.72
C ARG A 131 -2.00 2.37 6.34
N TYR A 132 -2.84 1.50 5.79
CA TYR A 132 -3.02 0.13 6.28
C TYR A 132 -1.82 -0.77 5.98
N ALA A 133 -1.14 -0.55 4.84
CA ALA A 133 0.13 -1.21 4.57
C ALA A 133 1.18 -0.86 5.63
N GLY A 134 1.25 0.41 6.02
CA GLY A 134 2.08 0.88 7.13
C GLY A 134 1.75 0.22 8.47
N ILE A 135 0.47 0.20 8.83
CA ILE A 135 -0.04 -0.41 10.07
C ILE A 135 0.36 -1.88 10.15
N VAL A 136 -0.01 -2.68 9.14
CA VAL A 136 0.27 -4.12 9.13
C VAL A 136 1.77 -4.37 8.98
N GLY A 137 2.47 -3.59 8.16
CA GLY A 137 3.91 -3.72 7.92
C GLY A 137 4.74 -3.47 9.18
N ALA A 138 4.39 -2.46 9.98
CA ALA A 138 5.04 -2.22 11.27
C ALA A 138 4.78 -3.36 12.26
N TYR A 139 3.53 -3.84 12.34
CA TYR A 139 3.19 -4.99 13.18
C TYR A 139 3.99 -6.24 12.78
N ASN A 140 4.02 -6.57 11.49
CA ASN A 140 4.77 -7.71 10.97
C ASN A 140 6.29 -7.54 11.10
N GLY A 141 6.81 -6.31 11.03
CA GLY A 141 8.22 -6.01 11.29
C GLY A 141 8.63 -6.29 12.74
N ILE A 142 7.83 -5.84 13.71
CA ILE A 142 8.08 -6.15 15.13
C ILE A 142 7.89 -7.65 15.40
N ARG A 143 6.88 -8.27 14.79
CA ARG A 143 6.68 -9.73 14.86
C ARG A 143 7.88 -10.49 14.31
N ALA A 144 8.45 -10.07 13.18
CA ALA A 144 9.63 -10.68 12.59
C ALA A 144 10.85 -10.60 13.51
N PHE A 145 11.02 -9.46 14.21
CA PHE A 145 12.05 -9.33 15.23
C PHE A 145 11.87 -10.32 16.39
N GLY A 146 10.65 -10.45 16.91
CA GLY A 146 10.33 -11.41 17.98
C GLY A 146 10.61 -12.86 17.59
N LEU A 147 10.22 -13.26 16.38
CA LEU A 147 10.43 -14.60 15.85
C LEU A 147 11.90 -14.90 15.58
N LYS A 148 12.64 -13.96 14.97
CA LYS A 148 14.07 -14.13 14.65
C LYS A 148 14.90 -14.48 15.89
N TYR A 149 14.54 -13.90 17.04
CA TYR A 149 15.29 -14.01 18.29
C TYR A 149 14.61 -14.87 19.35
N ASP A 150 13.50 -15.54 18.99
CA ASP A 150 12.68 -16.33 19.92
C ASP A 150 12.31 -15.56 21.21
N LEU A 151 12.00 -14.27 21.08
CA LEU A 151 11.67 -13.40 22.23
C LEU A 151 10.17 -13.44 22.55
N PHE A 152 9.34 -13.55 21.53
CA PHE A 152 7.89 -13.61 21.64
C PHE A 152 7.28 -14.11 20.33
N ASN A 153 6.12 -14.77 20.45
CA ASN A 153 5.32 -15.22 19.33
C ASN A 153 3.91 -14.62 19.43
N ILE A 154 3.69 -13.50 18.72
CA ILE A 154 2.38 -12.87 18.61
C ILE A 154 1.63 -13.37 17.38
N ALA A 155 0.29 -13.36 17.46
CA ALA A 155 -0.59 -13.81 16.38
C ALA A 155 -0.33 -13.05 15.07
N LYS A 156 -0.64 -13.68 13.92
CA LYS A 156 -0.56 -13.01 12.61
C LYS A 156 -1.61 -11.89 12.52
N ALA A 157 -1.31 -10.81 11.79
CA ALA A 157 -2.24 -9.69 11.68
C ALA A 157 -3.58 -10.12 11.05
N GLU A 158 -3.56 -11.01 10.05
CA GLU A 158 -4.78 -11.56 9.41
C GLU A 158 -5.77 -12.25 10.36
N THR A 159 -5.32 -12.66 11.55
CA THR A 159 -6.13 -13.33 12.57
C THR A 159 -6.73 -12.37 13.59
N LEU A 160 -6.32 -11.11 13.56
CA LEU A 160 -6.72 -10.07 14.50
C LEU A 160 -7.80 -9.19 13.86
N LYS A 161 -8.71 -8.68 14.69
CA LYS A 161 -9.95 -8.08 14.23
C LYS A 161 -9.75 -6.70 13.59
N ASP A 162 -8.95 -5.86 14.22
CA ASP A 162 -8.80 -4.44 13.92
C ASP A 162 -7.43 -3.92 14.40
N GLN A 163 -7.09 -2.69 14.00
CA GLN A 163 -5.85 -2.01 14.36
C GLN A 163 -5.67 -1.93 15.88
N GLN A 164 -6.75 -1.76 16.63
CA GLN A 164 -6.68 -1.67 18.09
C GLN A 164 -6.20 -3.00 18.69
N GLU A 165 -6.68 -4.13 18.18
CA GLU A 165 -6.20 -5.44 18.62
C GLU A 165 -4.70 -5.64 18.28
N LEU A 166 -4.23 -5.19 17.11
CA LEU A 166 -2.80 -5.21 16.77
C LEU A 166 -1.97 -4.44 17.81
N ILE A 167 -2.40 -3.22 18.16
CA ILE A 167 -1.75 -2.37 19.16
C ILE A 167 -1.75 -3.06 20.53
N ASP A 168 -2.87 -3.67 20.93
CA ASP A 168 -3.01 -4.33 22.22
C ASP A 168 -2.11 -5.56 22.35
N ARG A 169 -1.83 -6.28 21.25
CA ARG A 169 -0.80 -7.33 21.23
C ARG A 169 0.60 -6.75 21.40
N LEU A 170 0.93 -5.68 20.68
CA LEU A 170 2.25 -5.04 20.77
C LEU A 170 2.52 -4.39 22.14
N LYS A 171 1.49 -3.92 22.87
CA LYS A 171 1.67 -3.39 24.23
C LYS A 171 2.03 -4.45 25.27
N ARG A 172 1.78 -5.74 24.99
CA ARG A 172 2.03 -6.84 25.93
C ARG A 172 3.42 -7.44 25.80
N ILE A 173 4.15 -7.12 24.73
CA ILE A 173 5.52 -7.60 24.54
C ILE A 173 6.51 -6.69 25.27
N THR A 174 7.66 -7.26 25.64
CA THR A 174 8.82 -6.48 26.12
C THR A 174 9.90 -6.55 25.07
N LEU A 175 10.30 -5.39 24.54
CA LEU A 175 11.40 -5.31 23.59
C LEU A 175 12.73 -5.07 24.32
N PRO A 176 13.83 -5.69 23.87
CA PRO A 176 15.16 -5.28 24.30
C PRO A 176 15.47 -3.85 23.82
N PRO A 177 16.57 -3.23 24.29
CA PRO A 177 16.99 -1.91 23.83
C PRO A 177 17.40 -1.92 22.35
N ILE A 178 16.42 -1.74 21.46
CA ILE A 178 16.62 -1.70 20.01
C ILE A 178 16.35 -0.33 19.44
N LYS A 179 16.98 -0.06 18.30
CA LYS A 179 16.78 1.15 17.50
C LYS A 179 16.06 0.81 16.21
N VAL A 180 14.87 1.37 16.02
CA VAL A 180 14.07 1.24 14.79
C VAL A 180 14.21 2.51 13.95
N VAL A 181 14.66 2.40 12.71
CA VAL A 181 14.61 3.49 11.74
C VAL A 181 13.41 3.28 10.82
N LEU A 182 12.51 4.27 10.76
CA LEU A 182 11.32 4.28 9.92
C LEU A 182 11.49 5.35 8.84
N SER A 183 11.39 4.98 7.55
CA SER A 183 11.48 5.95 6.46
C SER A 183 10.12 6.35 5.88
N GLY A 184 10.03 7.60 5.43
CA GLY A 184 8.95 8.12 4.57
C GLY A 184 7.80 8.75 5.35
N HIS A 185 7.48 10.01 5.06
CA HIS A 185 6.38 10.74 5.73
C HIS A 185 5.04 10.67 4.97
N GLY A 186 4.92 9.73 4.03
CA GLY A 186 3.68 9.44 3.33
C GLY A 186 2.70 8.58 4.14
N LYS A 187 1.61 8.15 3.49
CA LYS A 187 0.56 7.32 4.13
C LYS A 187 1.13 6.05 4.78
N VAL A 188 2.10 5.40 4.13
CA VAL A 188 2.73 4.16 4.63
C VAL A 188 3.51 4.42 5.92
N GLY A 189 4.51 5.30 5.90
CA GLY A 189 5.29 5.57 7.10
C GLY A 189 4.47 6.19 8.24
N LEU A 190 3.47 7.02 7.95
CA LEU A 190 2.55 7.52 8.99
C LEU A 190 1.72 6.38 9.61
N GLY A 191 1.22 5.43 8.81
CA GLY A 191 0.53 4.24 9.34
C GLY A 191 1.44 3.35 10.19
N ALA A 192 2.71 3.21 9.81
CA ALA A 192 3.71 2.51 10.62
C ALA A 192 3.99 3.24 11.95
N LYS A 193 4.08 4.57 11.90
CA LYS A 193 4.22 5.42 13.09
C LYS A 193 3.06 5.25 14.06
N GLU A 194 1.82 5.14 13.59
CA GLU A 194 0.66 4.88 14.46
C GLU A 194 0.85 3.62 15.32
N MET A 195 1.50 2.59 14.79
CA MET A 195 1.77 1.34 15.52
C MET A 195 2.92 1.49 16.52
N LEU A 196 4.01 2.16 16.13
CA LEU A 196 5.14 2.44 17.02
C LEU A 196 4.71 3.35 18.20
N ASP A 197 3.91 4.38 17.92
CA ASP A 197 3.30 5.23 18.94
C ASP A 197 2.30 4.45 19.79
N GLY A 198 1.45 3.64 19.16
CA GLY A 198 0.43 2.82 19.81
C GLY A 198 1.03 1.83 20.82
N MET A 199 2.17 1.22 20.49
CA MET A 199 2.93 0.36 21.40
C MET A 199 3.81 1.14 22.41
N LYS A 200 3.73 2.47 22.41
CA LYS A 200 4.47 3.39 23.28
C LYS A 200 5.99 3.36 23.09
N MET A 201 6.47 3.05 21.89
CA MET A 201 7.90 3.17 21.57
C MET A 201 8.30 4.66 21.52
N LYS A 202 9.41 5.03 22.15
CA LYS A 202 9.81 6.45 22.23
C LYS A 202 10.41 6.91 20.90
N GLN A 203 9.80 7.91 20.27
CA GLN A 203 10.43 8.64 19.17
C GLN A 203 11.56 9.54 19.68
N VAL A 204 12.70 9.52 18.99
CA VAL A 204 13.88 10.37 19.26
C VAL A 204 14.32 11.12 18.00
N SER A 205 15.05 12.22 18.15
CA SER A 205 15.60 12.96 17.01
C SER A 205 16.64 12.12 16.27
N ILE A 206 16.93 12.46 15.01
CA ILE A 206 17.94 11.76 14.20
C ILE A 206 19.32 11.87 14.84
N GLU A 207 19.68 13.07 15.33
CA GLU A 207 20.95 13.28 16.03
C GLU A 207 21.09 12.38 17.26
N ASP A 208 20.04 12.32 18.09
CA ASP A 208 20.01 11.47 19.28
C ASP A 208 20.03 9.99 18.92
N PHE A 209 19.30 9.59 17.88
CA PHE A 209 19.27 8.22 17.37
C PHE A 209 20.66 7.75 16.91
N LEU A 210 21.43 8.63 16.25
CA LEU A 210 22.77 8.33 15.75
C LEU A 210 23.82 8.32 16.87
N ASN A 211 23.70 9.19 17.87
CA ASN A 211 24.79 9.45 18.82
C ASN A 211 24.58 8.91 20.24
N LYS A 212 23.34 8.59 20.66
CA LYS A 212 23.03 8.13 22.03
C LYS A 212 22.75 6.64 22.10
N SER A 213 23.01 6.04 23.25
CA SER A 213 22.54 4.69 23.59
C SER A 213 21.31 4.77 24.49
N TYR A 214 20.47 3.75 24.46
CA TYR A 214 19.21 3.71 25.22
C TYR A 214 19.10 2.40 25.99
N ASP A 215 18.41 2.45 27.11
CA ASP A 215 18.04 1.30 27.95
C ASP A 215 16.68 0.69 27.57
N ARG A 216 16.10 1.17 26.46
CA ARG A 216 14.75 0.84 25.98
C ARG A 216 14.70 0.91 24.46
N ALA A 217 13.67 0.33 23.87
CA ALA A 217 13.40 0.46 22.45
C ALA A 217 13.04 1.92 22.09
N VAL A 218 13.67 2.45 21.05
CA VAL A 218 13.41 3.78 20.49
C VAL A 218 13.28 3.71 18.98
N TYR A 219 12.64 4.72 18.39
CA TYR A 219 12.62 4.86 16.95
C TYR A 219 12.89 6.29 16.49
N THR A 220 13.31 6.44 15.24
CA THR A 220 13.35 7.73 14.54
C THR A 220 12.61 7.62 13.22
N HIS A 221 12.04 8.73 12.75
CA HIS A 221 11.24 8.80 11.53
C HIS A 221 11.93 9.77 10.56
N ILE A 222 12.46 9.23 9.46
CA ILE A 222 13.32 9.96 8.52
C ILE A 222 12.60 10.20 7.18
N ASP A 223 12.92 11.29 6.48
CA ASP A 223 12.46 11.58 5.11
C ASP A 223 13.64 11.70 4.12
N LEU A 224 13.33 12.02 2.86
CA LEU A 224 14.27 12.01 1.75
C LEU A 224 15.59 12.75 2.03
N GLU A 225 15.51 13.91 2.67
CA GLU A 225 16.65 14.75 3.06
C GLU A 225 17.58 14.09 4.09
N ASP A 226 17.08 13.11 4.83
CA ASP A 226 17.83 12.45 5.89
C ASP A 226 18.61 11.24 5.39
N TYR A 227 18.22 10.67 4.25
CA TYR A 227 18.89 9.51 3.66
C TYR A 227 19.43 9.75 2.24
N ASN A 228 19.40 10.99 1.75
CA ASN A 228 20.05 11.42 0.52
C ASN A 228 20.88 12.69 0.74
N SER A 229 22.03 12.78 0.07
CA SER A 229 22.87 13.98 0.02
C SER A 229 23.30 14.28 -1.41
N ARG A 230 23.56 15.55 -1.71
CA ARG A 230 24.11 15.91 -3.02
C ARG A 230 25.57 15.46 -3.15
N LYS A 231 25.96 15.02 -4.34
CA LYS A 231 27.34 14.64 -4.67
C LYS A 231 28.30 15.83 -4.70
N ASP A 232 27.78 17.05 -4.90
CA ASP A 232 28.54 18.30 -4.90
C ASP A 232 28.52 19.02 -3.54
N GLU A 233 28.15 18.32 -2.47
CA GLU A 233 28.11 18.79 -1.08
C GLU A 233 27.21 19.99 -0.80
N LYS A 234 26.40 20.43 -1.77
CA LYS A 234 25.39 21.46 -1.56
C LYS A 234 24.26 20.94 -0.65
N PRO A 235 23.51 21.85 0.01
CA PRO A 235 22.32 21.48 0.77
C PRO A 235 21.32 20.68 -0.08
N PHE A 236 20.61 19.76 0.56
CA PHE A 236 19.55 19.00 -0.07
C PHE A 236 18.41 19.92 -0.53
N ASP A 237 17.92 19.72 -1.75
CA ASP A 237 16.73 20.39 -2.27
C ASP A 237 15.74 19.34 -2.82
N LYS A 238 14.53 19.32 -2.26
CA LYS A 238 13.52 18.30 -2.58
C LYS A 238 13.01 18.40 -4.02
N LYS A 239 12.92 19.62 -4.58
CA LYS A 239 12.45 19.82 -5.97
C LYS A 239 13.53 19.39 -6.96
N ASP A 240 14.78 19.77 -6.71
CA ASP A 240 15.92 19.32 -7.52
C ASP A 240 16.13 17.81 -7.40
N PHE A 241 15.93 17.20 -6.23
CA PHE A 241 15.96 15.74 -6.09
C PHE A 241 14.95 15.03 -6.99
N TYR A 242 13.70 15.53 -7.06
CA TYR A 242 12.69 14.92 -7.92
C TYR A 242 12.96 15.13 -9.42
N ALA A 243 13.58 16.24 -9.80
CA ALA A 243 13.92 16.53 -11.20
C ALA A 243 15.24 15.86 -11.64
N HIS A 244 16.19 15.71 -10.73
CA HIS A 244 17.58 15.31 -10.98
C HIS A 244 18.13 14.35 -9.91
N PRO A 245 17.48 13.20 -9.67
CA PRO A 245 17.89 12.26 -8.64
C PRO A 245 19.33 11.74 -8.83
N GLU A 246 19.85 11.73 -10.06
CA GLU A 246 21.21 11.30 -10.40
C GLU A 246 22.32 12.15 -9.77
N LYS A 247 22.01 13.38 -9.35
CA LYS A 247 22.95 14.29 -8.67
C LYS A 247 23.13 13.96 -7.19
N TYR A 248 22.36 13.01 -6.66
CA TYR A 248 22.35 12.63 -5.26
C TYR A 248 23.00 11.26 -5.05
N GLN A 249 23.39 11.00 -3.82
CA GLN A 249 23.85 9.71 -3.32
C GLN A 249 23.16 9.40 -2.00
N SER A 250 23.06 8.11 -1.66
CA SER A 250 22.54 7.70 -0.36
C SER A 250 23.52 8.06 0.74
N ASN A 251 23.01 8.59 1.84
CA ASN A 251 23.75 8.71 3.11
C ASN A 251 23.11 7.85 4.21
N PHE A 252 22.30 6.84 3.84
CA PHE A 252 21.60 5.96 4.76
C PHE A 252 22.54 5.08 5.61
N GLU A 253 23.78 4.83 5.16
CA GLU A 253 24.76 3.98 5.85
C GLU A 253 24.96 4.38 7.32
N ARG A 254 24.85 5.67 7.67
CA ARG A 254 24.93 6.13 9.06
C ARG A 254 23.89 5.46 9.98
N PHE A 255 22.72 5.12 9.44
CA PHE A 255 21.68 4.41 10.18
C PHE A 255 21.96 2.93 10.29
N THR A 256 22.58 2.30 9.28
CA THR A 256 22.89 0.86 9.33
C THR A 256 23.86 0.52 10.47
N LYS A 257 24.73 1.47 10.85
CA LYS A 257 25.71 1.33 11.94
C LYS A 257 25.10 1.36 13.35
N VAL A 258 23.85 1.80 13.48
CA VAL A 258 23.20 1.98 14.79
C VAL A 258 21.82 1.35 14.91
N ALA A 259 21.08 1.14 13.82
CA ALA A 259 19.74 0.59 13.84
C ALA A 259 19.75 -0.94 13.82
N ASP A 260 18.84 -1.55 14.57
CA ASP A 260 18.60 -3.00 14.58
C ASP A 260 17.50 -3.37 13.59
N VAL A 261 16.53 -2.48 13.39
CA VAL A 261 15.37 -2.69 12.53
C VAL A 261 15.21 -1.51 11.59
N PHE A 262 15.01 -1.81 10.30
CA PHE A 262 14.59 -0.82 9.31
C PHE A 262 13.17 -1.13 8.84
N MET A 263 12.28 -0.14 8.95
CA MET A 263 10.92 -0.18 8.39
C MET A 263 10.82 0.77 7.20
N ALA A 264 10.65 0.21 6.01
CA ALA A 264 10.70 0.96 4.76
C ALA A 264 9.29 1.41 4.34
N GLY A 265 8.93 2.66 4.66
CA GLY A 265 7.67 3.30 4.24
C GLY A 265 7.85 4.41 3.19
N HIS A 266 8.94 4.35 2.42
CA HIS A 266 9.33 5.37 1.46
C HIS A 266 8.64 5.18 0.10
N PHE A 267 8.73 6.21 -0.73
CA PHE A 267 8.46 6.13 -2.17
C PHE A 267 9.80 6.17 -2.90
N TYR A 268 9.98 5.29 -3.89
CA TYR A 268 11.20 5.22 -4.68
C TYR A 268 10.94 5.63 -6.13
N GLY A 269 11.66 6.65 -6.59
CA GLY A 269 11.59 7.15 -7.95
C GLY A 269 12.64 6.50 -8.86
N ASN A 270 12.38 6.51 -10.17
CA ASN A 270 13.37 6.07 -11.15
C ASN A 270 14.68 6.86 -11.00
N ASN A 271 15.81 6.18 -11.09
CA ASN A 271 17.18 6.73 -10.98
C ASN A 271 17.53 7.35 -9.62
N ALA A 272 16.67 7.26 -8.61
CA ALA A 272 17.03 7.64 -7.25
C ALA A 272 18.13 6.72 -6.68
N PRO A 273 18.99 7.21 -5.77
CA PRO A 273 19.96 6.36 -5.09
C PRO A 273 19.28 5.21 -4.36
N TYR A 274 19.91 4.04 -4.37
CA TYR A 274 19.48 2.93 -3.52
C TYR A 274 19.62 3.33 -2.06
N ILE A 275 18.59 3.06 -1.26
CA ILE A 275 18.55 3.45 0.15
C ILE A 275 19.43 2.51 0.97
N LEU A 276 19.25 1.20 0.82
CA LEU A 276 19.97 0.17 1.57
C LEU A 276 20.67 -0.79 0.61
N THR A 277 21.96 -0.57 0.37
CA THR A 277 22.72 -1.33 -0.63
C THR A 277 23.28 -2.65 -0.09
N ARG A 278 23.78 -3.51 -0.98
CA ARG A 278 24.42 -4.78 -0.60
C ARG A 278 25.68 -4.53 0.22
N GLU A 279 26.46 -3.51 -0.15
CA GLU A 279 27.68 -3.11 0.51
C GLU A 279 27.39 -2.65 1.94
N MET A 280 26.34 -1.83 2.13
CA MET A 280 25.91 -1.41 3.46
C MET A 280 25.48 -2.58 4.34
N LEU A 281 24.81 -3.60 3.77
CA LEU A 281 24.35 -4.79 4.51
C LEU A 281 25.49 -5.75 4.85
N ALA A 282 26.50 -5.87 3.97
CA ALA A 282 27.67 -6.73 4.14
C ALA A 282 28.78 -6.08 4.98
N ALA A 283 28.68 -4.77 5.24
CA ALA A 283 29.67 -4.04 6.02
C ALA A 283 29.81 -4.64 7.44
N PRO A 284 31.05 -4.79 7.97
CA PRO A 284 31.28 -5.36 9.31
C PRO A 284 30.62 -4.59 10.45
N ASP A 285 30.37 -3.29 10.25
CA ASP A 285 29.73 -2.40 11.22
C ASP A 285 28.20 -2.28 11.03
N ASN A 286 27.60 -3.01 10.09
CA ASN A 286 26.15 -3.11 9.95
C ASN A 286 25.51 -3.80 11.16
N LYS A 287 24.53 -3.12 11.76
CA LYS A 287 23.73 -3.62 12.88
C LYS A 287 22.34 -4.07 12.50
N ILE A 288 21.85 -3.79 11.29
CA ILE A 288 20.48 -4.18 10.88
C ILE A 288 20.33 -5.70 10.93
N LYS A 289 19.29 -6.16 11.64
CA LYS A 289 18.92 -7.56 11.82
C LYS A 289 17.57 -7.90 11.23
N VAL A 290 16.69 -6.89 11.09
CA VAL A 290 15.37 -7.03 10.50
C VAL A 290 15.11 -5.88 9.54
N VAL A 291 14.61 -6.22 8.35
CA VAL A 291 14.08 -5.25 7.39
C VAL A 291 12.62 -5.57 7.15
N ALA A 292 11.75 -4.64 7.52
CA ALA A 292 10.35 -4.64 7.15
C ALA A 292 10.17 -3.73 5.93
N ASP A 293 10.31 -4.29 4.74
CA ASP A 293 10.11 -3.56 3.50
C ASP A 293 8.62 -3.50 3.15
N ILE A 294 7.97 -2.39 3.54
CA ILE A 294 6.53 -2.18 3.36
C ILE A 294 6.22 -1.69 1.93
N SER A 295 7.19 -1.08 1.23
CA SER A 295 7.00 -0.72 -0.18
C SER A 295 7.07 -1.97 -1.07
N CYS A 296 7.90 -2.95 -0.69
CA CYS A 296 8.05 -4.25 -1.36
C CYS A 296 8.41 -4.09 -2.85
N ASP A 297 9.31 -3.17 -3.16
CA ASP A 297 9.82 -2.97 -4.51
C ASP A 297 10.92 -4.01 -4.77
N VAL A 298 10.55 -5.15 -5.38
CA VAL A 298 11.50 -6.22 -5.73
C VAL A 298 12.54 -5.70 -6.71
N ASN A 299 13.82 -5.92 -6.41
CA ASN A 299 14.96 -5.30 -7.12
C ASN A 299 14.95 -3.75 -7.08
N GLY A 300 14.28 -3.18 -6.10
CA GLY A 300 14.22 -1.75 -5.84
C GLY A 300 15.37 -1.26 -4.93
N PRO A 301 15.12 -0.22 -4.11
CA PRO A 301 16.16 0.47 -3.35
C PRO A 301 16.67 -0.30 -2.13
N ILE A 302 16.03 -1.41 -1.78
CA ILE A 302 16.34 -2.22 -0.61
C ILE A 302 16.92 -3.54 -1.10
N ALA A 303 18.24 -3.68 -1.02
CA ALA A 303 18.96 -4.78 -1.66
C ALA A 303 18.61 -6.18 -1.13
N CYS A 304 18.09 -6.29 0.09
CA CYS A 304 17.66 -7.57 0.67
C CYS A 304 16.24 -7.97 0.26
N THR A 305 15.50 -7.13 -0.48
CA THR A 305 14.16 -7.45 -1.00
C THR A 305 14.28 -8.28 -2.28
N LEU A 306 14.58 -9.57 -2.11
CA LEU A 306 14.82 -10.51 -3.21
C LEU A 306 13.54 -10.92 -3.95
N ARG A 307 12.42 -10.96 -3.22
CA ARG A 307 11.09 -11.30 -3.72
C ARG A 307 10.02 -10.77 -2.79
N ALA A 308 8.78 -10.74 -3.29
CA ALA A 308 7.61 -10.65 -2.44
C ALA A 308 7.46 -11.94 -1.62
N SER A 309 7.19 -11.77 -0.33
CA SER A 309 6.74 -12.80 0.60
C SER A 309 5.21 -12.83 0.65
N THR A 310 4.64 -13.85 1.28
CA THR A 310 3.18 -14.04 1.31
C THR A 310 2.64 -13.84 2.73
N ILE A 311 1.36 -13.57 2.89
CA ILE A 311 0.72 -13.54 4.22
C ILE A 311 0.89 -14.89 4.97
N ALA A 312 0.89 -16.00 4.22
CA ALA A 312 1.13 -17.33 4.77
C ALA A 312 2.56 -17.48 5.31
N GLU A 313 3.55 -17.05 4.54
CA GLU A 313 4.99 -17.11 4.84
C GLU A 313 5.63 -15.71 4.67
N PRO A 314 5.46 -14.81 5.66
CA PRO A 314 5.73 -13.38 5.49
C PRO A 314 7.21 -13.00 5.69
N ILE A 315 8.06 -13.95 6.08
CA ILE A 315 9.45 -13.66 6.47
C ILE A 315 10.38 -14.67 5.82
N TYR A 316 11.47 -14.19 5.23
CA TYR A 316 12.62 -15.00 4.82
C TYR A 316 13.92 -14.41 5.37
N GLY A 317 15.02 -15.16 5.27
CA GLY A 317 16.35 -14.69 5.65
C GLY A 317 17.15 -14.23 4.43
N TYR A 318 17.97 -13.20 4.61
CA TYR A 318 18.92 -12.71 3.62
C TYR A 318 20.34 -12.80 4.17
N LEU A 319 21.26 -13.46 3.45
CA LEU A 319 22.69 -13.53 3.79
C LEU A 319 23.45 -12.41 3.07
N PRO A 320 23.93 -11.36 3.77
CA PRO A 320 24.52 -10.19 3.11
C PRO A 320 25.76 -10.48 2.28
N ASN A 321 26.65 -11.35 2.78
CA ASN A 321 27.92 -11.68 2.12
C ASN A 321 27.75 -12.59 0.90
N GLU A 322 26.61 -13.28 0.79
CA GLU A 322 26.33 -14.26 -0.26
C GLU A 322 25.26 -13.76 -1.24
N HIS A 323 24.58 -12.66 -0.91
CA HIS A 323 23.44 -12.11 -1.63
C HIS A 323 22.41 -13.20 -2.01
N ARG A 324 21.99 -14.00 -1.03
CA ARG A 324 21.03 -15.08 -1.24
C ARG A 324 20.04 -15.23 -0.10
N GLU A 325 18.93 -15.87 -0.43
CA GLU A 325 17.91 -16.26 0.52
C GLU A 325 18.38 -17.43 1.41
N THR A 326 17.91 -17.44 2.66
CA THR A 326 18.05 -18.51 3.64
C THR A 326 16.84 -18.50 4.59
N HIS A 327 16.83 -19.35 5.61
CA HIS A 327 15.84 -19.28 6.67
C HIS A 327 16.07 -18.06 7.57
N PHE A 328 15.02 -17.36 7.99
CA PHE A 328 15.13 -16.10 8.75
C PHE A 328 15.77 -16.26 10.14
N GLU A 329 15.72 -17.49 10.68
CA GLU A 329 16.34 -17.88 11.96
C GLU A 329 17.84 -18.16 11.83
N ASP A 330 18.42 -18.19 10.63
CA ASP A 330 19.89 -18.27 10.49
C ASP A 330 20.52 -17.07 11.25
N PRO A 331 21.44 -17.31 12.20
CA PRO A 331 22.05 -16.25 13.01
C PRO A 331 22.78 -15.19 12.18
N ARG A 332 23.23 -15.55 10.97
CA ARG A 332 23.93 -14.66 10.03
C ARG A 332 22.96 -13.88 9.15
N ALA A 333 21.70 -14.31 9.07
CA ALA A 333 20.72 -13.69 8.19
C ALA A 333 20.17 -12.40 8.78
N ILE A 334 19.78 -11.50 7.87
CA ILE A 334 18.85 -10.42 8.13
C ILE A 334 17.45 -10.97 7.83
N ALA A 335 16.52 -10.90 8.77
CA ALA A 335 15.14 -11.29 8.50
C ALA A 335 14.45 -10.20 7.67
N VAL A 336 13.81 -10.59 6.58
CA VAL A 336 13.15 -9.68 5.65
C VAL A 336 11.66 -10.00 5.60
N MET A 337 10.84 -9.00 5.94
CA MET A 337 9.40 -9.01 5.73
C MET A 337 9.09 -8.10 4.56
N ALA A 338 8.55 -8.65 3.48
CA ALA A 338 8.28 -7.91 2.24
C ALA A 338 6.98 -8.44 1.61
N VAL A 339 5.84 -8.22 2.28
CA VAL A 339 4.53 -8.67 1.78
C VAL A 339 3.92 -7.56 0.93
N ASP A 340 3.54 -7.87 -0.31
CA ASP A 340 3.08 -6.86 -1.30
C ASP A 340 1.60 -6.46 -1.15
N ASN A 341 0.85 -7.20 -0.32
CA ASN A 341 -0.58 -7.04 -0.12
C ASN A 341 -0.98 -6.90 1.35
N LEU A 342 -0.09 -6.34 2.18
CA LEU A 342 -0.29 -6.10 3.63
C LEU A 342 -1.69 -5.60 4.05
N PRO A 343 -2.35 -4.65 3.35
CA PRO A 343 -3.69 -4.22 3.73
C PRO A 343 -4.76 -5.33 3.73
N CYS A 344 -4.51 -6.46 3.05
CA CYS A 344 -5.41 -7.62 3.04
C CYS A 344 -5.46 -8.34 4.40
N GLU A 345 -4.46 -8.14 5.27
CA GLU A 345 -4.47 -8.68 6.64
C GLU A 345 -5.36 -7.87 7.58
N LEU A 346 -5.78 -6.66 7.19
CA LEU A 346 -6.70 -5.83 7.97
C LEU A 346 -7.87 -5.32 7.10
N PRO A 347 -8.65 -6.24 6.49
CA PRO A 347 -9.56 -5.90 5.40
C PRO A 347 -10.72 -5.02 5.86
N LYS A 348 -11.16 -5.16 7.13
CA LYS A 348 -12.23 -4.34 7.71
C LYS A 348 -11.82 -2.87 7.76
N ASP A 349 -10.77 -2.57 8.52
CA ASP A 349 -10.31 -1.20 8.68
C ASP A 349 -9.88 -0.59 7.35
N ALA A 350 -9.23 -1.38 6.49
CA ALA A 350 -8.83 -0.96 5.15
C ALA A 350 -10.02 -0.53 4.29
N SER A 351 -11.13 -1.27 4.36
CA SER A 351 -12.36 -0.97 3.62
C SER A 351 -13.07 0.26 4.19
N GLU A 352 -13.18 0.38 5.52
CA GLU A 352 -13.82 1.53 6.17
C GLU A 352 -13.07 2.84 5.85
N GLY A 353 -11.74 2.84 5.93
CA GLY A 353 -10.95 4.03 5.59
C GLY A 353 -10.97 4.36 4.11
N PHE A 354 -10.88 3.36 3.24
CA PHE A 354 -10.96 3.58 1.80
C PHE A 354 -12.32 4.16 1.41
N GLY A 355 -13.41 3.60 1.94
CA GLY A 355 -14.77 4.07 1.69
C GLY A 355 -15.01 5.49 2.17
N ARG A 356 -14.49 5.85 3.35
CA ARG A 356 -14.55 7.22 3.85
C ARG A 356 -13.87 8.21 2.91
N THR A 357 -12.64 7.93 2.50
CA THR A 357 -11.92 8.82 1.57
C THR A 357 -12.61 8.86 0.21
N PHE A 358 -13.18 7.74 -0.26
CA PHE A 358 -13.93 7.70 -1.51
C PHE A 358 -15.21 8.56 -1.43
N LEU A 359 -15.95 8.49 -0.31
CA LEU A 359 -17.08 9.37 -0.03
C LEU A 359 -16.66 10.84 -0.03
N GLU A 360 -15.58 11.20 0.65
CA GLU A 360 -15.13 12.59 0.78
C GLU A 360 -14.57 13.16 -0.54
N SER A 361 -13.85 12.34 -1.31
CA SER A 361 -13.01 12.82 -2.42
C SER A 361 -13.51 12.46 -3.83
N VAL A 362 -14.44 11.50 -3.97
CA VAL A 362 -14.83 10.96 -5.29
C VAL A 362 -16.33 11.04 -5.53
N ILE A 363 -17.16 10.69 -4.53
CA ILE A 363 -18.62 10.78 -4.66
C ILE A 363 -19.11 12.19 -5.09
N PRO A 364 -18.59 13.31 -4.55
CA PRO A 364 -19.04 14.65 -4.93
C PRO A 364 -18.92 14.91 -6.44
N SER A 365 -17.91 14.33 -7.10
CA SER A 365 -17.68 14.52 -8.54
C SER A 365 -18.81 13.98 -9.43
N PHE A 366 -19.62 13.05 -8.94
CA PHE A 366 -20.79 12.56 -9.68
C PHE A 366 -21.97 13.55 -9.68
N TYR A 367 -21.96 14.50 -8.75
CA TYR A 367 -23.09 15.39 -8.47
C TYR A 367 -22.78 16.87 -8.73
N ASN A 368 -21.51 17.23 -8.89
CA ASN A 368 -21.07 18.60 -9.15
C ASN A 368 -20.54 18.81 -10.59
N ASN A 369 -20.90 17.93 -11.52
CA ASN A 369 -20.36 17.89 -12.89
C ASN A 369 -18.83 17.74 -12.96
N ASP A 370 -18.26 16.97 -12.03
CA ASP A 370 -16.83 16.76 -11.87
C ASP A 370 -16.02 18.07 -11.87
N ALA A 371 -16.44 19.03 -11.04
CA ALA A 371 -15.89 20.40 -11.00
C ALA A 371 -14.36 20.44 -10.84
N ASP A 372 -13.80 19.48 -10.09
CA ASP A 372 -12.36 19.34 -9.85
C ASP A 372 -11.67 18.38 -10.84
N GLN A 373 -12.39 17.88 -11.85
CA GLN A 373 -11.93 16.92 -12.87
C GLN A 373 -11.30 15.64 -12.28
N ILE A 374 -11.81 15.16 -11.14
CA ILE A 374 -11.32 13.95 -10.47
C ILE A 374 -11.62 12.72 -11.35
N LEU A 375 -12.84 12.61 -11.87
CA LEU A 375 -13.26 11.46 -12.67
C LEU A 375 -12.61 11.51 -14.05
N GLU A 376 -12.57 12.68 -14.67
CA GLU A 376 -11.96 12.89 -15.98
C GLU A 376 -10.48 12.49 -15.95
N ARG A 377 -9.69 13.02 -15.00
CA ARG A 377 -8.25 12.69 -14.88
C ARG A 377 -7.97 11.22 -14.59
N ALA A 378 -8.92 10.52 -13.99
CA ALA A 378 -8.78 9.11 -13.63
C ALA A 378 -9.38 8.14 -14.66
N THR A 379 -10.09 8.64 -15.68
CA THR A 379 -10.69 7.81 -16.73
C THR A 379 -9.61 7.37 -17.72
N VAL A 380 -9.32 6.07 -17.73
CA VAL A 380 -8.32 5.42 -18.61
C VAL A 380 -8.86 5.25 -20.03
N CYS A 381 -10.08 4.72 -20.17
CA CYS A 381 -10.74 4.54 -21.45
C CYS A 381 -12.23 4.86 -21.34
N GLN A 382 -12.83 5.30 -22.44
CA GLN A 382 -14.27 5.52 -22.62
C GLN A 382 -14.61 5.59 -24.12
N ASN A 383 -15.86 5.32 -24.50
CA ASN A 383 -16.31 5.40 -25.90
C ASN A 383 -15.47 4.52 -26.85
N GLY A 384 -15.05 3.34 -26.35
CA GLY A 384 -14.19 2.39 -27.07
C GLY A 384 -12.76 2.87 -27.36
N LYS A 385 -12.29 3.95 -26.72
CA LYS A 385 -10.96 4.54 -26.94
C LYS A 385 -10.26 4.85 -25.63
N LEU A 386 -8.93 4.89 -25.67
CA LEU A 386 -8.12 5.47 -24.59
C LEU A 386 -8.38 6.98 -24.52
N THR A 387 -8.37 7.57 -23.32
CA THR A 387 -8.44 9.03 -23.16
C THR A 387 -7.07 9.67 -23.41
N PRO A 388 -6.98 10.99 -23.68
CA PRO A 388 -5.73 11.66 -24.06
C PRO A 388 -4.55 11.40 -23.10
N LYS A 389 -4.81 11.39 -21.78
CA LYS A 389 -3.79 11.12 -20.76
C LYS A 389 -3.19 9.72 -20.85
N PHE A 390 -3.93 8.76 -21.40
CA PHE A 390 -3.55 7.35 -21.45
C PHE A 390 -3.26 6.84 -22.87
N GLU A 391 -3.14 7.74 -23.86
CA GLU A 391 -2.79 7.38 -25.25
C GLU A 391 -1.46 6.62 -25.37
N TYR A 392 -0.53 6.79 -24.41
CA TYR A 392 0.72 6.04 -24.35
C TYR A 392 0.53 4.52 -24.17
N LEU A 393 -0.68 4.06 -23.84
CA LEU A 393 -1.03 2.64 -23.76
C LEU A 393 -1.47 2.05 -25.12
N GLN A 394 -1.52 2.85 -26.21
CA GLN A 394 -2.02 2.38 -27.50
C GLN A 394 -1.21 1.19 -28.07
N ASN A 395 0.11 1.30 -28.10
CA ASN A 395 0.97 0.19 -28.55
C ASN A 395 0.84 -1.03 -27.64
N TYR A 396 0.69 -0.80 -26.33
CA TYR A 396 0.47 -1.85 -25.34
C TYR A 396 -0.83 -2.60 -25.61
N VAL A 397 -1.95 -1.94 -25.92
CA VAL A 397 -3.21 -2.63 -26.28
C VAL A 397 -3.12 -3.31 -27.63
N GLU A 398 -2.39 -2.74 -28.59
CA GLU A 398 -2.20 -3.31 -29.94
C GLU A 398 -1.19 -4.47 -29.98
N GLY A 399 -0.35 -4.63 -28.95
CA GLY A 399 0.66 -5.68 -28.87
C GLY A 399 1.89 -5.39 -29.72
N LYS A 400 2.24 -4.11 -29.84
CA LYS A 400 3.39 -3.60 -30.59
C LYS A 400 4.59 -3.29 -29.69
N GLU A 401 4.52 -3.64 -28.40
CA GLU A 401 5.53 -3.42 -27.36
C GLU A 401 5.82 -4.71 -26.58
#